data_AF-A0A6B0XFP9-F1
#
_entry.id   AF-A0A6B0XFP9-F1
#
_cell.length_a   1.000
_cell.length_b   1.000
_cell.length_c   1.000
_cell.angle_alpha   90.00
_cell.angle_beta   90.00
_cell.angle_gamma   90.00
#
_symmetry.space_group_name_H-M   'P 1'
#
loop_
_entity.id
_entity.type
_entity.pdbx_description
1 polymer ?
#
loop_
_entity_poly.entity_id
_entity_poly.type
_entity_poly.pdbx_seq_one_letter_code
_entity_poly.pdbx_strand_id
1 'polypeptide(L)'
;MPTYWQISAGSDQRDYSDLFLKYGIAFVGGGLEEKNVNLGDIMVLKQGKRAIKAAGIVVERDGIYRGYVDEEGYVVDEEGRENREMRREWLLDHDGWVLPEFCYVDWKKPSKPIPVRGLNIGTIQRINKQKPKDVADDILDTRRIIDPSTEPSETREVDYDDLLNFLIKEGLRPSSSDEITITISKIRLLADYYYNQYGYPWEDLGEHEIRTFLVIPLLLALGWSEQQIKIELKCKG
;
A
#
# COMPACT_ATOMS: atom_id res chain seq x y z
N MET A 1 11.79 7.24 27.93
CA MET A 1 12.30 7.95 26.74
C MET A 1 11.68 7.31 25.52
N PRO A 2 11.23 8.09 24.52
CA PRO A 2 10.62 7.54 23.32
C PRO A 2 11.62 6.69 22.53
N THR A 3 11.15 5.59 21.95
CA THR A 3 11.94 4.80 21.01
C THR A 3 11.78 5.39 19.61
N TYR A 4 12.86 5.37 18.83
CA TYR A 4 12.87 5.88 17.47
C TYR A 4 12.81 4.72 16.49
N TRP A 5 11.87 4.77 15.58
CA TRP A 5 11.63 3.79 14.54
C TRP A 5 11.81 4.43 13.18
N GLN A 6 12.54 3.79 12.27
CA GLN A 6 12.48 4.12 10.85
C GLN A 6 11.40 3.28 10.19
N ILE A 7 10.66 3.86 9.25
CA ILE A 7 9.71 3.17 8.39
C ILE A 7 9.92 3.54 6.92
N SER A 8 9.79 2.54 6.04
CA SER A 8 9.80 2.70 4.59
C SER A 8 8.39 2.67 4.05
N ALA A 9 8.08 3.57 3.12
CA ALA A 9 6.79 3.61 2.46
C ALA A 9 6.88 3.09 1.02
N GLY A 10 7.01 1.77 0.88
CA GLY A 10 7.10 1.10 -0.43
C GLY A 10 8.49 0.59 -0.80
N SER A 11 8.68 0.28 -2.09
CA SER A 11 9.87 -0.33 -2.67
C SER A 11 10.60 0.62 -3.63
N ASP A 12 11.67 0.18 -4.29
CA ASP A 12 12.43 1.05 -5.21
C ASP A 12 11.59 1.61 -6.38
N GLN A 13 10.45 0.98 -6.70
CA GLN A 13 9.54 1.42 -7.78
C GLN A 13 8.26 2.09 -7.27
N ARG A 14 7.97 2.03 -5.96
CA ARG A 14 6.69 2.48 -5.39
C ARG A 14 6.93 3.33 -4.14
N ASP A 15 6.35 4.51 -4.09
CA ASP A 15 6.46 5.43 -2.94
C ASP A 15 5.06 5.75 -2.40
N TYR A 16 4.70 5.16 -1.27
CA TYR A 16 3.43 5.37 -0.60
C TYR A 16 3.49 6.50 0.44
N SER A 17 4.62 7.18 0.59
CA SER A 17 4.84 8.14 1.68
C SER A 17 3.77 9.21 1.79
N ASP A 18 3.19 9.63 0.67
CA ASP A 18 2.15 10.65 0.69
C ASP A 18 0.85 10.13 1.30
N LEU A 19 0.57 8.82 1.24
CA LEU A 19 -0.56 8.19 1.94
C LEU A 19 -0.34 8.13 3.44
N PHE A 20 0.88 7.79 3.89
CA PHE A 20 1.26 7.85 5.31
C PHE A 20 0.94 9.23 5.89
N LEU A 21 1.40 10.28 5.18
CA LEU A 21 1.23 11.67 5.59
C LEU A 21 -0.23 12.12 5.48
N LYS A 22 -0.93 11.74 4.42
CA LYS A 22 -2.32 12.15 4.16
C LYS A 22 -3.27 11.61 5.22
N TYR A 23 -3.13 10.34 5.61
CA TYR A 23 -4.05 9.69 6.54
C TYR A 23 -3.56 9.73 7.99
N GLY A 24 -2.32 10.20 8.24
CA GLY A 24 -1.77 10.23 9.58
C GLY A 24 -1.55 8.84 10.16
N ILE A 25 -1.17 7.89 9.31
CA ILE A 25 -0.96 6.48 9.66
C ILE A 25 0.39 6.01 9.15
N ALA A 26 0.89 4.94 9.74
CA ALA A 26 1.98 4.17 9.20
C ALA A 26 1.59 2.72 9.07
N PHE A 27 1.66 2.13 7.87
CA PHE A 27 1.20 0.78 7.59
C PHE A 27 2.27 -0.08 6.92
N VAL A 28 2.27 -1.38 7.21
CA VAL A 28 3.26 -2.36 6.72
C VAL A 28 2.64 -3.75 6.59
N GLY A 29 3.25 -4.60 5.77
CA GLY A 29 2.90 -6.03 5.64
C GLY A 29 3.11 -6.83 6.92
N GLY A 30 3.95 -6.34 7.83
CA GLY A 30 4.07 -6.87 9.17
C GLY A 30 5.26 -6.28 9.95
N GLY A 31 5.29 -6.58 11.25
CA GLY A 31 6.42 -6.31 12.15
C GLY A 31 6.30 -5.06 13.01
N LEU A 32 5.21 -4.31 13.00
CA LEU A 32 4.91 -3.30 14.03
C LEU A 32 4.65 -3.98 15.39
N GLU A 33 3.92 -5.10 15.39
CA GLU A 33 3.64 -5.87 16.61
C GLU A 33 4.94 -6.41 17.22
N GLU A 34 5.70 -7.19 16.45
CA GLU A 34 6.96 -7.80 16.87
C GLU A 34 7.98 -6.81 17.44
N LYS A 35 7.96 -5.59 16.90
CA LYS A 35 8.91 -4.53 17.26
C LYS A 35 8.46 -3.75 18.49
N ASN A 36 7.26 -4.01 19.03
CA ASN A 36 6.70 -3.35 20.21
C ASN A 36 6.74 -1.81 20.07
N VAL A 37 6.22 -1.29 18.95
CA VAL A 37 5.99 0.15 18.80
C VAL A 37 4.92 0.58 19.81
N ASN A 38 5.20 1.62 20.61
CA ASN A 38 4.28 2.08 21.66
C ASN A 38 3.79 3.51 21.42
N LEU A 39 2.72 3.89 22.13
CA LEU A 39 2.25 5.27 22.21
C LEU A 39 3.40 6.22 22.64
N GLY A 40 3.54 7.33 21.93
CA GLY A 40 4.59 8.33 22.18
C GLY A 40 5.96 7.99 21.57
N ASP A 41 6.14 6.82 20.93
CA ASP A 41 7.34 6.55 20.15
C ASP A 41 7.44 7.49 18.93
N ILE A 42 8.66 7.66 18.42
CA ILE A 42 8.94 8.53 17.29
C ILE A 42 9.11 7.70 16.03
N MET A 43 8.27 7.98 15.03
CA MET A 43 8.34 7.36 13.71
C MET A 43 9.06 8.27 12.72
N VAL A 44 10.02 7.72 11.97
CA VAL A 44 10.84 8.42 10.99
C VAL A 44 10.60 7.81 9.63
N LEU A 45 9.93 8.55 8.76
CA LEU A 45 9.66 8.14 7.39
C LEU A 45 10.90 8.37 6.52
N LYS A 46 11.50 7.29 6.03
CA LYS A 46 12.75 7.37 5.25
C LYS A 46 12.52 7.40 3.75
N GLN A 47 13.43 8.07 3.05
CA GLN A 47 13.58 7.96 1.59
C GLN A 47 14.92 7.28 1.29
N GLY A 48 14.85 6.00 0.89
CA GLY A 48 16.03 5.15 0.72
C GLY A 48 16.83 5.03 2.02
N LYS A 49 18.17 5.09 1.94
CA LYS A 49 19.09 5.04 3.09
C LYS A 49 19.70 6.41 3.44
N ARG A 50 19.31 7.46 2.72
CA ARG A 50 20.07 8.71 2.63
C ARG A 50 19.29 9.96 2.99
N ALA A 51 17.99 9.85 3.25
CA ALA A 51 17.18 11.00 3.60
C ALA A 51 16.00 10.63 4.50
N ILE A 52 15.56 11.60 5.30
CA ILE A 52 14.32 11.57 6.09
C ILE A 52 13.30 12.46 5.38
N LYS A 53 12.13 11.90 5.08
CA LYS A 53 11.03 12.60 4.39
C LYS A 53 10.05 13.22 5.38
N ALA A 54 9.87 12.63 6.56
CA ALA A 54 9.07 13.15 7.66
C ALA A 54 9.44 12.49 8.99
N ALA A 55 9.04 13.10 10.10
CA ALA A 55 9.07 12.50 11.43
C ALA A 55 7.72 12.74 12.11
N GLY A 56 7.29 11.85 12.99
CA GLY A 56 6.02 11.98 13.69
C GLY A 56 6.01 11.20 14.99
N ILE A 57 5.02 11.49 15.82
CA ILE A 57 4.84 10.82 17.12
C ILE A 57 3.69 9.84 16.97
N VAL A 58 3.86 8.63 17.51
CA VAL A 58 2.78 7.64 17.58
C VAL A 58 1.73 8.14 18.57
N VAL A 59 0.49 8.26 18.10
CA VAL A 59 -0.63 8.83 18.87
C VAL A 59 -1.79 7.86 18.94
N GLU A 60 -2.68 8.08 19.89
CA GLU A 60 -3.93 7.35 20.03
C GLU A 60 -5.05 8.10 19.30
N ARG A 61 -5.87 7.38 18.54
CA ARG A 61 -7.11 7.89 17.93
C ARG A 61 -8.20 6.85 18.16
N ASP A 62 -9.34 7.30 18.65
CA ASP A 62 -10.50 6.46 18.95
C ASP A 62 -10.18 5.22 19.82
N GLY A 63 -9.27 5.39 20.78
CA GLY A 63 -8.87 4.33 21.72
C GLY A 63 -7.82 3.35 21.18
N ILE A 64 -7.29 3.58 19.97
CA ILE A 64 -6.33 2.69 19.31
C ILE A 64 -5.11 3.53 18.88
N TYR A 65 -3.90 3.03 19.11
CA TYR A 65 -2.68 3.66 18.57
C TYR A 65 -1.94 2.77 17.56
N ARG A 66 -2.15 1.45 17.63
CA ARG A 66 -1.68 0.47 16.65
C ARG A 66 -2.63 -0.71 16.57
N GLY A 67 -2.50 -1.49 15.51
CA GLY A 67 -3.27 -2.71 15.34
C GLY A 67 -2.98 -3.37 14.01
N TYR A 68 -3.81 -4.32 13.65
CA TYR A 68 -3.82 -4.90 12.32
C TYR A 68 -5.24 -5.00 11.77
N VAL A 69 -5.36 -5.27 10.47
CA VAL A 69 -6.62 -5.55 9.79
C VAL A 69 -6.71 -7.05 9.57
N ASP A 70 -7.80 -7.68 10.02
CA ASP A 70 -8.04 -9.10 9.79
C ASP A 70 -8.48 -9.40 8.34
N GLU A 71 -8.69 -10.66 8.02
CA GLU A 71 -9.09 -11.11 6.67
C GLU A 71 -10.48 -10.59 6.24
N GLU A 72 -11.34 -10.22 7.20
CA GLU A 72 -12.67 -9.67 6.95
C GLU A 72 -12.67 -8.13 6.87
N GLY A 73 -11.50 -7.50 7.05
CA GLY A 73 -11.32 -6.06 6.95
C GLY A 73 -11.53 -5.29 8.25
N TYR A 74 -11.76 -5.97 9.38
CA TYR A 74 -11.95 -5.33 10.68
C TYR A 74 -10.63 -5.00 11.35
N VAL A 75 -10.63 -3.88 12.08
CA VAL A 75 -9.48 -3.46 12.87
C VAL A 75 -9.40 -4.25 14.17
N VAL A 76 -8.26 -4.89 14.41
CA VAL A 76 -7.90 -5.53 15.68
C VAL A 76 -6.84 -4.67 16.36
N ASP A 77 -7.09 -4.26 17.60
CA ASP A 77 -6.17 -3.41 18.36
C ASP A 77 -4.95 -4.18 18.90
N GLU A 78 -4.03 -3.48 19.58
CA GLU A 78 -2.82 -4.08 20.16
C GLU A 78 -3.06 -5.11 21.26
N GLU A 79 -4.26 -5.15 21.85
CA GLU A 79 -4.66 -6.13 22.86
C GLU A 79 -5.35 -7.35 22.24
N GLY A 80 -5.52 -7.36 20.91
CA GLY A 80 -6.22 -8.42 20.19
C GLY A 80 -7.75 -8.27 20.22
N ARG A 81 -8.28 -7.08 20.55
CA ARG A 81 -9.71 -6.81 20.56
C ARG A 81 -10.14 -6.31 19.20
N GLU A 82 -11.11 -7.00 18.62
CA GLU A 82 -11.72 -6.65 17.33
C GLU A 82 -12.68 -5.47 17.50
N ASN A 83 -12.55 -4.47 16.63
CA ASN A 83 -13.47 -3.35 16.51
C ASN A 83 -14.32 -3.48 15.24
N ARG A 84 -15.54 -3.99 15.41
CA ARG A 84 -16.51 -4.22 14.32
C ARG A 84 -17.07 -2.96 13.66
N GLU A 85 -16.83 -1.79 14.26
CA GLU A 85 -17.27 -0.50 13.71
C GLU A 85 -16.18 0.15 12.83
N MET A 86 -14.94 -0.34 12.89
CA MET A 86 -13.81 0.19 12.15
C MET A 86 -13.33 -0.82 11.10
N ARG A 87 -13.46 -0.43 9.83
CA ARG A 87 -13.01 -1.24 8.70
C ARG A 87 -11.89 -0.52 7.93
N ARG A 88 -10.87 -1.28 7.55
CA ARG A 88 -9.74 -0.79 6.71
C ARG A 88 -9.36 -1.83 5.66
N GLU A 89 -10.34 -2.35 4.94
CA GLU A 89 -10.14 -3.28 3.82
C GLU A 89 -9.12 -2.78 2.79
N TRP A 90 -9.00 -1.46 2.62
CA TRP A 90 -8.06 -0.85 1.67
C TRP A 90 -6.58 -1.19 1.99
N LEU A 91 -6.26 -1.63 3.21
CA LEU A 91 -4.94 -2.12 3.60
C LEU A 91 -4.70 -3.58 3.18
N LEU A 92 -5.74 -4.35 2.86
CA LEU A 92 -5.62 -5.76 2.44
C LEU A 92 -5.34 -5.90 0.93
N ASP A 93 -5.66 -4.89 0.13
CA ASP A 93 -5.34 -4.84 -1.29
C ASP A 93 -4.85 -3.45 -1.69
N HIS A 94 -3.72 -3.04 -1.09
CA HIS A 94 -3.09 -1.78 -1.45
C HIS A 94 -2.09 -1.98 -2.59
N ASP A 95 -2.54 -1.69 -3.82
CA ASP A 95 -1.71 -1.85 -5.04
C ASP A 95 -1.20 -3.30 -5.18
N GLY A 96 -2.03 -4.28 -4.83
CA GLY A 96 -1.69 -5.71 -4.83
C GLY A 96 -0.85 -6.18 -3.63
N TRP A 97 -0.74 -5.39 -2.56
CA TRP A 97 -0.08 -5.78 -1.32
C TRP A 97 -1.07 -5.86 -0.16
N VAL A 98 -0.91 -6.91 0.64
CA VAL A 98 -1.53 -7.03 1.97
C VAL A 98 -0.61 -6.32 2.97
N LEU A 99 -1.06 -5.18 3.51
CA LEU A 99 -0.34 -4.31 4.44
C LEU A 99 -1.15 -4.08 5.73
N PRO A 100 -1.48 -5.15 6.48
CA PRO A 100 -2.56 -5.13 7.45
C PRO A 100 -2.17 -4.40 8.74
N GLU A 101 -0.89 -4.41 9.13
CA GLU A 101 -0.45 -3.79 10.38
C GLU A 101 -0.32 -2.27 10.22
N PHE A 102 -0.82 -1.50 11.19
CA PHE A 102 -0.77 -0.05 11.18
C PHE A 102 -0.50 0.57 12.56
N CYS A 103 -0.06 1.82 12.59
CA CYS A 103 -0.11 2.69 13.76
C CYS A 103 -0.47 4.13 13.38
N TYR A 104 -1.10 4.87 14.28
CA TYR A 104 -1.42 6.27 14.08
C TYR A 104 -0.23 7.16 14.39
N VAL A 105 0.03 8.13 13.50
CA VAL A 105 1.18 9.01 13.61
C VAL A 105 0.79 10.45 13.28
N ASP A 106 1.12 11.36 14.19
CA ASP A 106 1.04 12.80 13.93
C ASP A 106 2.30 13.25 13.19
N TRP A 107 2.22 13.20 11.86
CA TRP A 107 3.35 13.48 10.99
C TRP A 107 3.67 14.97 10.89
N LYS A 108 4.96 15.25 10.80
CA LYS A 108 5.55 16.54 10.50
C LYS A 108 6.50 16.40 9.31
N LYS A 109 6.27 17.20 8.26
CA LYS A 109 7.02 17.10 7.00
C LYS A 109 7.85 18.38 6.74
N PRO A 110 9.16 18.27 6.52
CA PRO A 110 9.96 19.38 5.98
C PRO A 110 9.58 19.68 4.52
N SER A 111 9.95 20.87 4.02
CA SER A 111 9.70 21.26 2.63
C SER A 111 10.45 20.40 1.60
N LYS A 112 11.60 19.84 2.00
CA LYS A 112 12.38 18.87 1.22
C LYS A 112 12.92 17.78 2.15
N PRO A 113 13.10 16.55 1.66
CA PRO A 113 13.74 15.49 2.43
C PRO A 113 15.12 15.90 2.93
N ILE A 114 15.40 15.65 4.21
CA ILE A 114 16.64 16.05 4.88
C ILE A 114 17.68 14.94 4.71
N PRO A 115 18.84 15.19 4.06
CA PRO A 115 19.87 14.18 3.89
C PRO A 115 20.46 13.72 5.23
N VAL A 116 20.49 12.42 5.45
CA VAL A 116 21.07 11.81 6.65
C VAL A 116 21.77 10.50 6.31
N ARG A 117 22.80 10.16 7.07
CA ARG A 117 23.46 8.84 6.99
C ARG A 117 23.11 8.02 8.22
N GLY A 118 23.10 6.71 8.04
CA GLY A 118 22.96 5.76 9.15
C GLY A 118 21.59 5.12 9.29
N LEU A 119 20.69 5.33 8.33
CA LEU A 119 19.45 4.56 8.19
C LEU A 119 19.78 3.14 7.70
N ASN A 120 19.00 2.18 8.16
CA ASN A 120 19.18 0.75 7.89
C ASN A 120 18.36 0.27 6.68
N ILE A 121 18.72 -0.92 6.19
CA ILE A 121 17.95 -1.68 5.20
C ILE A 121 16.85 -2.43 5.95
N GLY A 122 15.59 -2.10 5.68
CA GLY A 122 14.42 -2.76 6.28
C GLY A 122 13.19 -1.85 6.25
N THR A 123 12.01 -2.47 6.22
CA THR A 123 10.72 -1.76 6.21
C THR A 123 10.54 -1.00 7.50
N ILE A 124 10.59 -1.68 8.66
CA ILE A 124 10.56 -1.05 9.98
C ILE A 124 11.73 -1.51 10.87
N GLN A 125 12.49 -0.57 11.43
CA GLN A 125 13.61 -0.89 12.31
C GLN A 125 13.87 0.19 13.36
N ARG A 126 14.46 -0.21 14.49
CA ARG A 126 14.89 0.73 15.53
C ARG A 126 16.07 1.57 15.05
N ILE A 127 16.00 2.87 15.30
CA ILE A 127 17.10 3.82 15.07
C ILE A 127 17.94 3.92 16.35
N ASN A 128 19.18 3.43 16.28
CA ASN A 128 20.12 3.53 17.40
C ASN A 128 21.09 4.72 17.27
N LYS A 129 21.36 5.17 16.03
CA LYS A 129 22.32 6.23 15.76
C LYS A 129 21.74 7.59 16.15
N GLN A 130 22.56 8.43 16.77
CA GLN A 130 22.13 9.73 17.28
C GLN A 130 21.75 10.71 16.16
N LYS A 131 22.56 10.77 15.09
CA LYS A 131 22.35 11.75 14.01
C LYS A 131 20.95 11.70 13.36
N PRO A 132 20.37 10.53 13.00
CA PRO A 132 18.97 10.48 12.55
C PRO A 132 17.94 10.88 13.61
N LYS A 133 18.22 10.66 14.90
CA LYS A 133 17.34 11.11 16.00
C LYS A 133 17.34 12.63 16.10
N ASP A 134 18.51 13.25 16.09
CA ASP A 134 18.64 14.71 16.15
C ASP A 134 17.88 15.40 14.99
N VAL A 135 17.90 14.80 13.80
CA VAL A 135 17.14 15.30 12.64
C VAL A 135 15.64 15.09 12.83
N ALA A 136 15.22 13.97 13.41
CA ALA A 136 13.81 13.74 13.71
C ALA A 136 13.31 14.77 14.74
N ASP A 137 14.09 15.03 15.79
CA ASP A 137 13.77 16.01 16.82
C ASP A 137 13.67 17.43 16.25
N ASP A 138 14.59 17.84 15.37
CA ASP A 138 14.49 19.13 14.66
C ASP A 138 13.19 19.24 13.82
N ILE A 139 12.79 18.16 13.13
CA ILE A 139 11.52 18.14 12.40
C ILE A 139 10.35 18.26 13.37
N LEU A 140 10.39 17.54 14.49
CA LEU A 140 9.33 17.55 15.49
C LEU A 140 9.19 18.91 16.18
N ASP A 141 10.28 19.63 16.41
CA ASP A 141 10.26 20.93 17.08
C ASP A 141 9.88 22.08 16.15
N THR A 142 10.32 22.03 14.88
CA THR A 142 10.24 23.19 13.99
C THR A 142 9.03 23.19 13.05
N ARG A 143 8.36 22.05 12.88
CA ARG A 143 7.30 21.88 11.86
C ARG A 143 5.92 21.72 12.49
N ARG A 144 4.92 22.09 11.70
CA ARG A 144 3.51 21.89 12.04
C ARG A 144 3.09 20.46 11.73
N ILE A 145 2.20 19.95 12.55
CA ILE A 145 1.52 18.67 12.33
C ILE A 145 0.72 18.78 11.03
N ILE A 146 0.70 17.70 10.25
CA ILE A 146 -0.18 17.55 9.09
C ILE A 146 -1.50 16.99 9.62
N ASP A 147 -2.58 17.74 9.38
CA ASP A 147 -3.92 17.29 9.75
C ASP A 147 -4.30 16.08 8.86
N PRO A 148 -4.64 14.94 9.47
CA PRO A 148 -5.02 13.75 8.72
C PRO A 148 -6.34 13.99 7.97
N SER A 149 -6.37 13.58 6.71
CA SER A 149 -7.59 13.47 5.91
C SER A 149 -8.30 12.16 6.21
N THR A 150 -9.58 12.09 5.85
CA THR A 150 -10.37 10.86 5.92
C THR A 150 -9.75 9.75 5.08
N GLU A 151 -9.64 8.56 5.65
CA GLU A 151 -9.22 7.34 4.97
C GLU A 151 -10.12 7.00 3.78
N PRO A 152 -9.64 6.19 2.81
CA PRO A 152 -10.48 5.69 1.73
C PRO A 152 -11.72 4.97 2.30
N SER A 153 -12.88 5.22 1.69
CA SER A 153 -14.06 4.41 1.95
C SER A 153 -13.87 3.00 1.41
N GLU A 154 -14.71 2.08 1.89
CA GLU A 154 -14.80 0.72 1.34
C GLU A 154 -14.93 0.74 -0.19
N THR A 155 -14.21 -0.19 -0.81
CA THR A 155 -14.26 -0.36 -2.26
C THR A 155 -15.49 -1.20 -2.57
N ARG A 156 -16.44 -0.62 -3.32
CA ARG A 156 -17.58 -1.40 -3.82
C ARG A 156 -17.14 -2.26 -5.00
N GLU A 157 -17.66 -3.48 -5.07
CA GLU A 157 -17.54 -4.28 -6.28
C GLU A 157 -18.18 -3.53 -7.46
N VAL A 158 -17.50 -3.59 -8.62
CA VAL A 158 -17.99 -3.03 -9.87
C VAL A 158 -18.45 -4.19 -10.75
N ASP A 159 -19.76 -4.25 -10.97
CA ASP A 159 -20.36 -5.19 -11.90
C ASP A 159 -20.07 -4.79 -13.36
N TYR A 160 -20.42 -5.69 -14.28
CA TYR A 160 -20.12 -5.51 -15.71
C TYR A 160 -20.98 -4.42 -16.37
N ASP A 161 -22.20 -4.20 -15.89
CA ASP A 161 -23.11 -3.20 -16.45
C ASP A 161 -22.65 -1.80 -16.03
N ASP A 162 -22.25 -1.63 -14.77
CA ASP A 162 -21.61 -0.43 -14.24
C ASP A 162 -20.34 -0.08 -15.01
N LEU A 163 -19.49 -1.07 -15.27
CA LEU A 163 -18.25 -0.88 -16.03
C LEU A 163 -18.55 -0.46 -17.48
N LEU A 164 -19.46 -1.15 -18.16
CA LEU A 164 -19.85 -0.82 -19.53
C LEU A 164 -20.39 0.62 -19.63
N ASN A 165 -21.34 0.97 -18.76
CA ASN A 165 -21.93 2.30 -18.71
C ASN A 165 -20.89 3.37 -18.41
N PHE A 166 -19.94 3.09 -17.51
CA PHE A 166 -18.84 3.99 -17.20
C PHE A 166 -17.94 4.24 -18.43
N LEU A 167 -17.51 3.19 -19.13
CA LEU A 167 -16.64 3.33 -20.31
C LEU A 167 -17.32 4.14 -21.42
N ILE A 168 -18.61 3.89 -21.68
CA ILE A 168 -19.39 4.66 -22.65
C ILE A 168 -19.48 6.13 -22.23
N LYS A 169 -19.72 6.40 -20.94
CA LYS A 169 -19.81 7.76 -20.40
C LYS A 169 -18.49 8.52 -20.50
N GLU A 170 -17.37 7.84 -20.31
CA GLU A 170 -16.02 8.41 -20.49
C GLU A 170 -15.62 8.55 -21.97
N GLY A 171 -16.50 8.19 -22.91
CA GLY A 171 -16.37 8.48 -24.33
C GLY A 171 -15.84 7.34 -25.19
N LEU A 172 -15.73 6.11 -24.64
CA LEU A 172 -15.47 4.94 -25.47
C LEU A 172 -16.70 4.60 -26.32
N ARG A 173 -16.45 4.13 -27.54
CA ARG A 173 -17.51 3.64 -28.43
C ARG A 173 -18.16 2.40 -27.80
N PRO A 174 -19.51 2.24 -27.87
CA PRO A 174 -20.19 1.08 -27.29
C PRO A 174 -19.55 -0.26 -27.64
N SER A 175 -19.19 -0.48 -28.92
CA SER A 175 -18.54 -1.72 -29.35
C SER A 175 -17.17 -1.98 -28.69
N SER A 176 -16.39 -0.93 -28.42
CA SER A 176 -15.08 -1.05 -27.75
C SER A 176 -15.27 -1.24 -26.25
N SER A 177 -16.25 -0.56 -25.65
CA SER A 177 -16.64 -0.77 -24.26
C SER A 177 -17.11 -2.21 -24.03
N ASP A 178 -17.93 -2.75 -24.94
CA ASP A 178 -18.37 -4.16 -24.91
C ASP A 178 -17.18 -5.12 -24.98
N GLU A 179 -16.25 -4.89 -25.90
CA GLU A 179 -15.05 -5.71 -26.06
C GLU A 179 -14.19 -5.75 -24.78
N ILE A 180 -13.99 -4.59 -24.14
CA ILE A 180 -13.27 -4.48 -22.86
C ILE A 180 -14.02 -5.23 -21.76
N THR A 181 -15.32 -4.98 -21.60
CA THR A 181 -16.14 -5.60 -20.55
C THR A 181 -16.19 -7.13 -20.69
N ILE A 182 -16.40 -7.64 -21.91
CA ILE A 182 -16.38 -9.08 -22.21
C ILE A 182 -15.00 -9.67 -21.91
N THR A 183 -13.93 -8.97 -22.25
CA THR A 183 -12.57 -9.44 -21.99
C THR A 183 -12.28 -9.53 -20.49
N ILE A 184 -12.65 -8.51 -19.73
CA ILE A 184 -12.53 -8.51 -18.26
C ILE A 184 -13.35 -9.64 -17.65
N SER A 185 -14.57 -9.88 -18.14
CA SER A 185 -15.40 -10.99 -17.68
C SER A 185 -14.71 -12.36 -17.91
N LYS A 186 -14.13 -12.58 -19.08
CA LYS A 186 -13.37 -13.81 -19.38
C LYS A 186 -12.13 -13.95 -18.48
N ILE A 187 -11.40 -12.86 -18.26
CA ILE A 187 -10.23 -12.86 -17.37
C ILE A 187 -10.63 -13.18 -15.94
N ARG A 188 -11.71 -12.57 -15.41
CA ARG A 188 -12.22 -12.84 -14.07
C ARG A 188 -12.65 -14.30 -13.91
N LEU A 189 -13.35 -14.85 -14.90
CA LEU A 189 -13.74 -16.27 -14.89
C LEU A 189 -12.52 -17.20 -14.89
N LEU A 190 -11.48 -16.89 -15.67
CA LEU A 190 -10.26 -17.69 -15.70
C LEU A 190 -9.43 -17.54 -14.43
N ALA A 191 -9.36 -16.33 -13.86
CA ALA A 191 -8.71 -16.10 -12.58
C ALA A 191 -9.43 -16.89 -11.46
N ASP A 192 -10.76 -16.87 -11.41
CA ASP A 192 -11.54 -17.69 -10.47
C ASP A 192 -11.23 -19.19 -10.64
N TYR A 193 -11.11 -19.67 -11.88
CA TYR A 193 -10.68 -21.05 -12.14
C TYR A 193 -9.29 -21.35 -11.55
N TYR A 194 -8.33 -20.43 -11.70
CA TYR A 194 -6.98 -20.58 -11.16
C TYR A 194 -6.90 -20.48 -9.63
N TYR A 195 -7.75 -19.67 -8.99
CA TYR A 195 -7.72 -19.45 -7.55
C TYR A 195 -8.60 -20.42 -6.75
N ASN A 196 -9.79 -20.73 -7.27
CA ASN A 196 -10.87 -21.33 -6.47
C ASN A 196 -11.31 -22.73 -6.95
N GLN A 197 -10.93 -23.16 -8.16
CA GLN A 197 -11.42 -24.43 -8.72
C GLN A 197 -10.43 -25.59 -8.66
N TYR A 198 -11.02 -26.78 -8.47
CA TYR A 198 -10.41 -28.08 -8.20
C TYR A 198 -9.15 -28.42 -9.03
N GLY A 199 -8.01 -28.54 -8.35
CA GLY A 199 -6.94 -29.48 -8.73
C GLY A 199 -5.65 -28.89 -9.27
N TYR A 200 -5.55 -27.58 -9.46
CA TYR A 200 -4.29 -26.90 -9.76
C TYR A 200 -3.94 -25.93 -8.62
N PRO A 201 -2.88 -26.20 -7.84
CA PRO A 201 -2.38 -25.21 -6.91
C PRO A 201 -1.98 -23.95 -7.68
N TRP A 202 -2.29 -22.77 -7.14
CA TRP A 202 -1.77 -21.49 -7.66
C TRP A 202 -0.24 -21.53 -7.84
N GLU A 203 0.45 -22.33 -7.01
CA GLU A 203 1.89 -22.56 -7.11
C GLU A 203 2.36 -23.18 -8.43
N ASP A 204 1.47 -23.85 -9.18
CA ASP A 204 1.79 -24.47 -10.47
C ASP A 204 1.66 -23.48 -11.65
N LEU A 205 1.07 -22.30 -11.44
CA LEU A 205 0.94 -21.29 -12.48
C LEU A 205 2.23 -20.47 -12.62
N GLY A 206 2.87 -20.62 -13.78
CA GLY A 206 4.02 -19.82 -14.14
C GLY A 206 3.63 -18.37 -14.43
N GLU A 207 4.57 -17.45 -14.17
CA GLU A 207 4.42 -16.05 -14.52
C GLU A 207 4.07 -15.84 -16.02
N HIS A 208 4.59 -16.69 -16.90
CA HIS A 208 4.32 -16.64 -18.33
C HIS A 208 2.86 -17.00 -18.67
N GLU A 209 2.22 -17.91 -17.94
CA GLU A 209 0.82 -18.27 -18.11
C GLU A 209 -0.08 -17.13 -17.64
N ILE A 210 0.20 -16.55 -16.46
CA ILE A 210 -0.50 -15.37 -15.94
C ILE A 210 -0.42 -14.21 -16.94
N ARG A 211 0.80 -13.91 -17.44
CA ARG A 211 1.00 -12.86 -18.45
C ARG A 211 0.21 -13.16 -19.72
N THR A 212 0.25 -14.39 -20.22
CA THR A 212 -0.37 -14.76 -21.50
C THR A 212 -1.89 -14.78 -21.44
N PHE A 213 -2.47 -15.28 -20.35
CA PHE A 213 -3.91 -15.54 -20.29
C PHE A 213 -4.71 -14.50 -19.52
N LEU A 214 -4.09 -13.76 -18.60
CA LEU A 214 -4.77 -12.71 -17.83
C LEU A 214 -4.37 -11.30 -18.27
N VAL A 215 -3.08 -11.06 -18.52
CA VAL A 215 -2.58 -9.70 -18.81
C VAL A 215 -2.67 -9.34 -20.30
N ILE A 216 -2.19 -10.21 -21.20
CA ILE A 216 -2.17 -9.94 -22.64
C ILE A 216 -3.57 -9.67 -23.19
N PRO A 217 -4.62 -10.46 -22.88
CA PRO A 217 -5.96 -10.19 -23.41
C PRO A 217 -6.48 -8.82 -22.98
N LEU A 218 -6.20 -8.40 -21.74
CA LEU A 218 -6.58 -7.07 -21.26
C LEU A 218 -5.89 -5.96 -22.08
N LEU A 219 -4.57 -6.08 -22.31
CA LEU A 219 -3.83 -5.08 -23.08
C LEU A 219 -4.35 -4.98 -24.52
N LEU A 220 -4.65 -6.12 -25.15
CA LEU A 220 -5.21 -6.15 -26.51
C LEU A 220 -6.59 -5.48 -26.55
N ALA A 221 -7.48 -5.80 -25.60
CA ALA A 221 -8.82 -5.21 -25.53
C ALA A 221 -8.78 -3.69 -25.26
N LEU A 222 -7.78 -3.21 -24.53
CA LEU A 222 -7.57 -1.78 -24.33
C LEU A 222 -6.89 -1.08 -25.52
N GLY A 223 -6.59 -1.80 -26.62
CA GLY A 223 -6.15 -1.24 -27.89
C GLY A 223 -4.63 -1.25 -28.11
N TRP A 224 -3.84 -1.91 -27.27
CA TRP A 224 -2.44 -2.17 -27.59
C TRP A 224 -2.36 -3.21 -28.70
N SER A 225 -1.58 -2.95 -29.76
CA SER A 225 -1.26 -3.96 -30.76
C SER A 225 -0.20 -4.93 -30.25
N GLU A 226 -0.15 -6.14 -30.80
CA GLU A 226 0.84 -7.17 -30.44
C GLU A 226 2.28 -6.66 -30.63
N GLN A 227 2.50 -5.78 -31.62
CA GLN A 227 3.81 -5.16 -31.90
C GLN A 227 4.27 -4.19 -30.81
N GLN A 228 3.33 -3.61 -30.05
CA GLN A 228 3.62 -2.69 -28.96
C GLN A 228 3.88 -3.42 -27.63
N ILE A 229 3.43 -4.66 -27.52
CA ILE A 229 3.56 -5.43 -26.28
C ILE A 229 4.91 -6.13 -26.24
N LYS A 230 5.71 -5.82 -25.21
CA LYS A 230 6.99 -6.49 -24.93
C LYS A 230 6.86 -7.22 -23.61
N ILE A 231 6.74 -8.55 -23.69
CA ILE A 231 6.58 -9.40 -22.50
C ILE A 231 7.92 -9.58 -21.78
N GLU A 232 9.02 -9.63 -22.53
CA GLU A 232 10.37 -9.75 -21.97
C GLU A 232 11.26 -8.61 -22.46
N LEU A 233 11.95 -7.97 -21.51
CA LEU A 233 13.07 -7.08 -21.83
C LEU A 233 14.34 -7.91 -21.78
N LYS A 234 15.06 -7.99 -22.89
CA LYS A 234 16.40 -8.58 -22.89
C LYS A 234 17.29 -7.78 -21.95
N CYS A 235 17.75 -8.39 -20.87
CA CYS A 235 18.84 -7.84 -20.08
C CYS A 235 20.07 -7.73 -20.98
N LYS A 236 20.66 -6.52 -21.06
CA LYS A 236 22.01 -6.38 -21.62
C LYS A 236 22.94 -7.07 -20.63
N GLY A 237 23.53 -8.20 -21.05
CA GLY A 237 24.63 -8.85 -20.34
C GLY A 237 25.87 -7.98 -20.30
#